data_AF-F2X983-F1
#
_entry.id   AF-F2X983-F1
#
_cell.length_a   1.000
_cell.length_b   1.000
_cell.length_c   1.000
_cell.angle_alpha   90.00
_cell.angle_beta   90.00
_cell.angle_gamma   90.00
#
_symmetry.space_group_name_H-M   'P 1'
#
loop_
_entity.id
_entity.type
_entity.pdbx_description
1 polymer ?
#
loop_
_entity_poly.entity_id
_entity_poly.type
_entity_poly.pdbx_seq_one_letter_code
_entity_poly.pdbx_strand_id
1 'polypeptide(L)'
;WIAEEEKNKDLDEIYIKGAQAGQIGAFIGIVLSTVIANFSVRLPIIVSGVLFIILALFLWLYMPENNFKPSAPGDLNTFKKMVYTFKSGLKFVKSKSIIMILLAVTLFYGLSSEGYDRLSNAHFLQDTTLPKLGNLSSVTWFGIFGILGMILSSIVMHFIAKNLKNEDNRKNGKLLLCINILYISSMLIFALTRNFSLMLIAYLATNTFRIINEPIFSAWLNGHI
;
A
#
# COMPACT_ATOMS: atom_id res chain seq x y z
N TRP A 1 -3.45 -17.51 -7.61
CA TRP A 1 -4.76 -17.81 -8.21
C TRP A 1 -4.80 -17.47 -9.69
N ILE A 2 -4.94 -16.19 -10.11
CA ILE A 2 -5.20 -15.85 -11.54
C ILE A 2 -4.12 -16.42 -12.47
N ALA A 3 -2.84 -16.20 -12.17
CA ALA A 3 -1.73 -16.71 -12.98
C ALA A 3 -1.64 -18.25 -13.06
N GLU A 4 -2.26 -18.97 -12.12
CA GLU A 4 -2.23 -20.43 -12.05
C GLU A 4 -3.45 -21.07 -12.75
N GLU A 5 -4.62 -20.46 -12.58
CA GLU A 5 -5.90 -20.94 -13.12
C GLU A 5 -6.15 -20.47 -14.57
N GLU A 6 -5.71 -19.27 -14.94
CA GLU A 6 -6.06 -18.62 -16.22
C GLU A 6 -4.83 -18.46 -17.12
N LYS A 7 -4.26 -19.58 -17.56
CA LYS A 7 -3.02 -19.62 -18.36
C LYS A 7 -3.14 -19.07 -19.79
N ASN A 8 -4.36 -18.99 -20.33
CA ASN A 8 -4.61 -18.64 -21.73
C ASN A 8 -5.15 -17.22 -21.92
N LYS A 9 -5.25 -16.43 -20.85
CA LYS A 9 -5.72 -15.04 -20.91
C LYS A 9 -4.55 -14.07 -20.82
N ASP A 10 -4.73 -12.88 -21.37
CA ASP A 10 -3.80 -11.78 -21.17
C ASP A 10 -3.85 -11.34 -19.70
N LEU A 11 -2.85 -11.78 -18.93
CA LEU A 11 -2.75 -11.49 -17.50
C LEU A 11 -2.52 -10.00 -17.25
N ASP A 12 -1.80 -9.31 -18.15
CA ASP A 12 -1.48 -7.90 -17.99
C ASP A 12 -2.76 -7.05 -18.09
N GLU A 13 -3.63 -7.35 -19.06
CA GLU A 13 -4.92 -6.68 -19.19
C GLU A 13 -5.82 -6.90 -17.95
N ILE A 14 -5.86 -8.14 -17.43
CA ILE A 14 -6.62 -8.47 -16.23
C ILE A 14 -6.09 -7.71 -15.01
N TYR A 15 -4.76 -7.65 -14.82
CA TYR A 15 -4.16 -6.91 -13.71
C TYR A 15 -4.44 -5.41 -13.80
N ILE A 16 -4.39 -4.81 -15.00
CA ILE A 16 -4.71 -3.39 -15.20
C ILE A 16 -6.18 -3.12 -14.86
N LYS A 17 -7.11 -3.94 -15.36
CA LYS A 17 -8.55 -3.81 -15.05
C LYS A 17 -8.82 -3.98 -13.55
N GLY A 18 -8.16 -4.95 -12.92
CA GLY A 18 -8.24 -5.16 -11.47
C GLY A 18 -7.74 -3.96 -10.67
N ALA A 19 -6.61 -3.37 -11.08
CA ALA A 19 -6.07 -2.16 -10.45
C ALA A 19 -7.02 -0.96 -10.60
N GLN A 20 -7.61 -0.76 -11.78
CA GLN A 20 -8.60 0.31 -12.02
C GLN A 20 -9.85 0.13 -11.15
N ALA A 21 -10.40 -1.08 -11.09
CA ALA A 21 -11.53 -1.39 -10.23
C ALA A 21 -11.19 -1.16 -8.74
N GLY A 22 -9.97 -1.53 -8.32
CA GLY A 22 -9.46 -1.26 -6.98
C GLY A 22 -9.39 0.23 -6.65
N GLN A 23 -8.92 1.07 -7.58
CA GLN A 23 -8.86 2.53 -7.40
C GLN A 23 -10.25 3.16 -7.28
N ILE A 24 -11.19 2.76 -8.14
CA ILE A 24 -12.58 3.22 -8.09
C ILE A 24 -13.22 2.79 -6.76
N GLY A 25 -13.04 1.53 -6.37
CA GLY A 25 -13.51 0.99 -5.09
C GLY A 25 -12.94 1.75 -3.89
N ALA A 26 -11.65 2.09 -3.92
CA ALA A 26 -11.01 2.88 -2.87
C ALA A 26 -11.60 4.28 -2.77
N PHE A 27 -11.81 4.96 -3.89
CA PHE A 27 -12.42 6.30 -3.91
C PHE A 27 -13.86 6.27 -3.35
N ILE A 28 -14.69 5.35 -3.85
CA ILE A 28 -16.07 5.15 -3.37
C ILE A 28 -16.05 4.81 -1.88
N GLY A 29 -15.13 3.93 -1.46
CA GLY A 29 -14.95 3.52 -0.08
C GLY A 29 -14.63 4.69 0.84
N ILE A 30 -13.71 5.59 0.46
CA ILE A 30 -13.38 6.79 1.24
C ILE A 30 -14.60 7.70 1.36
N VAL A 31 -15.30 7.99 0.25
CA VAL A 31 -16.46 8.87 0.25
C VAL A 31 -17.58 8.31 1.13
N LEU A 32 -17.99 7.06 0.91
CA LEU A 32 -19.05 6.42 1.69
C LEU A 32 -18.66 6.25 3.15
N SER A 33 -17.43 5.81 3.43
CA SER A 33 -16.93 5.65 4.79
C SER A 33 -16.94 6.99 5.53
N THR A 34 -16.50 8.08 4.89
CA THR A 34 -16.52 9.42 5.48
C THR A 34 -17.94 9.88 5.81
N VAL A 35 -18.89 9.68 4.88
CA VAL A 35 -20.30 10.03 5.11
C VAL A 35 -20.89 9.23 6.27
N ILE A 36 -20.68 7.91 6.30
CA ILE A 36 -21.20 7.02 7.34
C ILE A 36 -20.53 7.32 8.70
N ALA A 37 -19.23 7.58 8.71
CA ALA A 37 -18.45 7.87 9.91
C ALA A 37 -18.86 9.18 10.60
N ASN A 38 -19.44 10.14 9.87
CA ASN A 38 -19.99 11.36 10.46
C ASN A 38 -21.18 11.08 11.40
N PHE A 39 -21.92 9.99 11.18
CA PHE A 39 -22.97 9.55 12.10
C PHE A 39 -22.39 8.78 13.29
N SER A 40 -21.45 7.87 13.02
CA SER A 40 -20.71 7.15 14.05
C SER A 40 -19.49 6.48 13.45
N VAL A 41 -18.33 6.64 14.10
CA VAL A 41 -17.07 6.00 13.70
C VAL A 41 -17.15 4.46 13.77
N ARG A 42 -18.15 3.89 14.46
CA ARG A 42 -18.36 2.43 14.54
C ARG A 42 -19.02 1.86 13.28
N LEU A 43 -19.86 2.65 12.60
CA LEU A 43 -20.64 2.18 11.46
C LEU A 43 -19.78 1.75 10.26
N PRO A 44 -18.73 2.50 9.84
CA PRO A 44 -17.86 2.06 8.76
C PRO A 44 -17.16 0.73 9.05
N ILE A 45 -16.81 0.46 10.31
CA ILE A 45 -16.17 -0.80 10.72
C ILE A 45 -17.14 -1.96 10.53
N ILE A 46 -18.39 -1.82 10.99
CA ILE A 46 -19.43 -2.84 10.85
C ILE A 46 -19.75 -3.06 9.37
N VAL A 47 -19.98 -1.99 8.61
CA VAL A 47 -20.31 -2.05 7.17
C VAL A 47 -19.19 -2.71 6.40
N SER A 48 -17.93 -2.33 6.65
CA SER A 48 -16.77 -2.96 6.01
C SER A 48 -16.67 -4.45 6.36
N GLY A 49 -16.90 -4.82 7.63
CA GLY A 49 -16.90 -6.22 8.05
C GLY A 49 -17.96 -7.05 7.32
N VAL A 50 -19.18 -6.53 7.18
CA VAL A 50 -20.26 -7.19 6.42
C VAL A 50 -19.89 -7.31 4.94
N LEU A 51 -19.36 -6.24 4.33
CA LEU A 51 -18.91 -6.27 2.93
C LEU A 51 -17.79 -7.29 2.71
N PHE A 52 -16.85 -7.43 3.65
CA PHE A 52 -15.80 -8.45 3.59
C PHE A 52 -16.35 -9.88 3.71
N ILE A 53 -17.37 -10.11 4.53
CA ILE A 53 -18.04 -11.42 4.60
C ILE A 53 -18.73 -11.75 3.28
N ILE A 54 -19.45 -10.78 2.69
CA ILE A 54 -20.08 -10.94 1.38
C ILE A 54 -19.01 -11.24 0.31
N LEU A 55 -17.91 -10.51 0.30
CA LEU A 55 -16.80 -10.75 -0.62
C LEU A 55 -16.19 -12.14 -0.40
N ALA A 56 -15.98 -12.57 0.84
CA ALA A 56 -15.44 -13.90 1.13
C ALA A 56 -16.36 -15.01 0.61
N LEU A 57 -17.68 -14.89 0.79
CA LEU A 57 -18.66 -15.82 0.24
C LEU A 57 -18.66 -15.79 -1.30
N PHE A 58 -18.56 -14.61 -1.90
CA PHE A 58 -18.42 -14.47 -3.34
C PHE A 58 -17.16 -15.17 -3.86
N LEU A 59 -16.00 -14.92 -3.27
CA LEU A 59 -14.74 -15.56 -3.67
C LEU A 59 -14.81 -17.08 -3.49
N TRP A 60 -15.42 -17.55 -2.41
CA TRP A 60 -15.61 -18.98 -2.16
C TRP A 60 -16.45 -19.67 -3.25
N LEU A 61 -17.45 -18.99 -3.80
CA LEU A 61 -18.33 -19.53 -4.85
C LEU A 61 -17.72 -19.39 -6.26
N TYR A 62 -17.03 -18.28 -6.56
CA TYR A 62 -16.62 -17.92 -7.92
C TYR A 62 -15.13 -18.09 -8.22
N MET A 63 -14.28 -18.33 -7.21
CA MET A 63 -12.84 -18.57 -7.40
C MET A 63 -12.40 -19.93 -6.84
N PRO A 64 -12.92 -21.05 -7.38
CA PRO A 64 -12.44 -22.38 -7.00
C PRO A 64 -10.97 -22.58 -7.38
N GLU A 65 -10.22 -23.33 -6.57
CA GLU A 65 -8.82 -23.69 -6.82
C GLU A 65 -8.75 -25.07 -7.46
N ASN A 66 -8.88 -25.14 -8.79
CA ASN A 66 -8.90 -26.42 -9.51
C ASN A 66 -7.49 -26.95 -9.82
N ASN A 67 -6.50 -26.05 -9.91
CA ASN A 67 -5.14 -26.37 -10.33
C ASN A 67 -4.11 -26.33 -9.19
N PHE A 68 -4.53 -26.07 -7.95
CA PHE A 68 -3.63 -25.93 -6.81
C PHE A 68 -2.87 -27.24 -6.50
N LYS A 69 -1.53 -27.15 -6.45
CA LYS A 69 -0.65 -28.27 -6.09
C LYS A 69 0.18 -27.95 -4.84
N PRO A 70 -0.03 -28.67 -3.71
CA PRO A 70 0.74 -28.44 -2.49
C PRO A 70 2.24 -28.69 -2.69
N SER A 71 3.09 -27.76 -2.25
CA SER A 71 4.56 -27.93 -2.33
C SER A 71 5.15 -28.78 -1.20
N ALA A 72 4.40 -29.03 -0.12
CA ALA A 72 4.88 -29.82 1.03
C ALA A 72 4.59 -31.33 0.84
N PRO A 73 5.45 -32.23 1.34
CA PRO A 73 5.23 -33.68 1.24
C PRO A 73 3.85 -34.13 1.73
N GLY A 74 3.24 -35.06 0.98
CA GLY A 74 1.86 -35.52 1.21
C GLY A 74 1.61 -36.07 2.61
N ASP A 75 2.59 -36.81 3.14
CA ASP A 75 2.50 -37.57 4.39
C ASP A 75 2.58 -36.71 5.67
N LEU A 76 2.83 -35.40 5.52
CA LEU A 76 2.87 -34.48 6.65
C LEU A 76 1.45 -34.04 7.06
N ASN A 77 1.20 -33.97 8.37
CA ASN A 77 -0.01 -33.33 8.89
C ASN A 77 -0.01 -31.82 8.62
N THR A 78 -1.16 -31.16 8.74
CA THR A 78 -1.34 -29.73 8.38
C THR A 78 -0.33 -28.79 9.05
N PHE A 79 -0.10 -28.96 10.36
CA PHE A 79 0.87 -28.13 11.09
C PHE A 79 2.32 -28.42 10.68
N LYS A 80 2.68 -29.69 10.43
CA LYS A 80 4.01 -30.06 9.94
C LYS A 80 4.24 -29.54 8.52
N LYS A 81 3.22 -29.51 7.65
CA LYS A 81 3.28 -28.87 6.33
C LYS A 81 3.58 -27.38 6.45
N MET A 82 2.89 -26.67 7.34
CA MET A 82 3.14 -25.24 7.62
C MET A 82 4.57 -25.00 8.11
N VAL A 83 5.03 -25.78 9.10
CA VAL A 83 6.41 -25.68 9.64
C VAL A 83 7.46 -26.03 8.57
N TYR A 84 7.18 -27.03 7.73
CA TYR A 84 8.06 -27.40 6.61
C TYR A 84 8.22 -26.23 5.64
N THR A 85 7.12 -25.64 5.18
CA THR A 85 7.15 -24.48 4.28
C THR A 85 7.90 -23.31 4.91
N PHE A 86 7.65 -23.01 6.19
CA PHE A 86 8.37 -21.95 6.91
C PHE A 86 9.87 -22.20 6.98
N LYS A 87 10.31 -23.41 7.38
CA LYS A 87 11.73 -23.76 7.46
C LYS A 87 12.40 -23.76 6.08
N SER A 88 11.72 -24.24 5.06
CA SER A 88 12.20 -24.23 3.67
C SER A 88 12.39 -22.81 3.15
N GLY A 89 11.41 -21.91 3.40
CA GLY A 89 11.52 -20.50 3.08
C GLY A 89 12.67 -19.82 3.82
N LEU A 90 12.81 -20.07 5.12
CA LEU A 90 13.92 -19.51 5.91
C LEU A 90 15.29 -19.99 5.43
N LYS A 91 15.42 -21.27 5.07
CA LYS A 91 16.64 -21.83 4.49
C LYS A 91 16.99 -21.16 3.16
N PHE A 92 15.99 -20.90 2.32
CA PHE A 92 16.17 -20.20 1.05
C PHE A 92 16.58 -18.74 1.24
N VAL A 93 15.97 -18.01 2.18
CA VAL A 93 16.38 -16.63 2.50
C VAL A 93 17.82 -16.59 2.99
N LYS A 94 18.20 -17.53 3.87
CA LYS A 94 19.57 -17.61 4.41
C LYS A 94 20.62 -17.99 3.38
N SER A 95 20.26 -18.61 2.25
CA SER A 95 21.23 -19.01 1.23
C SER A 95 21.66 -17.88 0.31
N LYS A 96 20.93 -16.75 0.28
CA LYS A 96 21.23 -15.60 -0.59
C LYS A 96 21.36 -14.32 0.24
N SER A 97 22.58 -13.78 0.33
CA SER A 97 22.88 -12.55 1.08
C SER A 97 21.99 -11.36 0.66
N ILE A 98 21.73 -11.22 -0.65
CA ILE A 98 20.84 -10.17 -1.17
C ILE A 98 19.41 -10.25 -0.61
N ILE A 99 18.85 -11.46 -0.43
CA ILE A 99 17.50 -11.63 0.12
C ILE A 99 17.48 -11.26 1.60
N MET A 100 18.55 -11.58 2.35
CA MET A 100 18.67 -11.20 3.75
C MET A 100 18.74 -9.67 3.93
N ILE A 101 19.46 -8.98 3.05
CA ILE A 101 19.50 -7.51 3.02
C ILE A 101 18.11 -6.95 2.70
N LEU A 102 17.44 -7.48 1.67
CA LEU A 102 16.06 -7.06 1.33
C LEU A 102 15.08 -7.30 2.49
N LEU A 103 15.21 -8.42 3.20
CA LEU A 103 14.40 -8.72 4.38
C LEU A 103 14.66 -7.72 5.51
N ALA A 104 15.92 -7.38 5.78
CA ALA A 104 16.25 -6.37 6.78
C ALA A 104 15.68 -5.00 6.41
N VAL A 105 15.85 -4.57 5.16
CA VAL A 105 15.32 -3.29 4.66
C VAL A 105 13.80 -3.25 4.76
N THR A 106 13.10 -4.29 4.32
CA THR A 106 11.62 -4.38 4.41
C THR A 106 11.13 -4.42 5.85
N LEU A 107 11.86 -5.06 6.77
CA LEU A 107 11.55 -5.05 8.20
C LEU A 107 11.64 -3.64 8.80
N PHE A 108 12.72 -2.91 8.56
CA PHE A 108 12.85 -1.53 9.06
C PHE A 108 11.86 -0.57 8.39
N TYR A 109 11.59 -0.77 7.11
CA TYR A 109 10.54 -0.05 6.40
C TYR A 109 9.15 -0.31 7.02
N GLY A 110 8.81 -1.57 7.30
CA GLY A 110 7.56 -1.94 7.97
C GLY A 110 7.42 -1.33 9.36
N LEU A 111 8.48 -1.41 10.17
CA LEU A 111 8.50 -0.82 11.52
C LEU A 111 8.32 0.71 11.49
N SER A 112 9.00 1.40 10.57
CA SER A 112 8.88 2.86 10.46
C SER A 112 7.52 3.31 9.90
N SER A 113 6.99 2.59 8.91
CA SER A 113 5.70 2.91 8.29
C SER A 113 4.52 2.69 9.23
N GLU A 114 4.52 1.62 10.05
CA GLU A 114 3.47 1.39 11.05
C GLU A 114 3.44 2.51 12.10
N GLY A 115 4.61 3.00 12.51
CA GLY A 115 4.72 4.15 13.42
C GLY A 115 4.10 5.40 12.81
N TYR A 116 4.40 5.68 11.54
CA TYR A 116 3.80 6.78 10.78
C TYR A 116 2.27 6.63 10.69
N ASP A 117 1.77 5.49 10.19
CA ASP A 117 0.34 5.29 9.93
C ASP A 117 -0.52 5.42 11.20
N ARG A 118 0.00 5.01 12.37
CA ARG A 118 -0.68 5.19 13.66
C ARG A 118 -0.60 6.61 14.19
N LEU A 119 0.58 7.23 14.11
CA LEU A 119 0.84 8.52 14.75
C LEU A 119 0.40 9.71 13.89
N SER A 120 0.34 9.60 12.56
CA SER A 120 -0.04 10.72 11.70
C SER A 120 -1.41 11.29 12.03
N ASN A 121 -2.40 10.41 12.23
CA ASN A 121 -3.76 10.84 12.60
C ASN A 121 -3.78 11.47 14.00
N ALA A 122 -3.06 10.87 14.95
CA ALA A 122 -2.94 11.42 16.30
C ALA A 122 -2.27 12.80 16.29
N HIS A 123 -1.20 12.97 15.50
CA HIS A 123 -0.45 14.22 15.38
C HIS A 123 -1.35 15.37 14.86
N PHE A 124 -2.17 15.12 13.84
CA PHE A 124 -3.14 16.11 13.37
C PHE A 124 -4.20 16.48 14.42
N LEU A 125 -4.64 15.51 15.23
CA LEU A 125 -5.71 15.71 16.22
C LEU A 125 -5.22 16.31 17.54
N GLN A 126 -4.01 15.99 17.98
CA GLN A 126 -3.49 16.34 19.30
C GLN A 126 -2.57 17.56 19.26
N ASP A 127 -1.74 17.69 18.22
CA ASP A 127 -0.70 18.71 18.15
C ASP A 127 -1.08 19.92 17.29
N THR A 128 -2.24 19.87 16.61
CA THR A 128 -2.77 20.98 15.81
C THR A 128 -4.24 21.25 16.06
N THR A 129 -4.68 22.44 15.67
CA THR A 129 -6.11 22.72 15.51
C THR A 129 -6.47 22.56 14.04
N LEU A 130 -7.39 21.64 13.76
CA LEU A 130 -7.97 21.52 12.42
C LEU A 130 -8.70 22.83 12.08
N PRO A 131 -8.57 23.36 10.84
CA PRO A 131 -9.23 24.58 10.46
C PRO A 131 -10.75 24.44 10.63
N LYS A 132 -11.36 25.42 11.29
CA LYS A 132 -12.82 25.55 11.41
C LYS A 132 -13.41 26.07 10.10
N LEU A 133 -13.20 25.36 9.00
CA LEU A 133 -13.90 25.59 7.73
C LEU A 133 -15.34 25.07 7.89
N GLY A 134 -16.23 25.93 8.39
CA GLY A 134 -17.63 25.57 8.65
C GLY A 134 -17.80 24.55 9.79
N ASN A 135 -18.78 23.65 9.67
CA ASN A 135 -19.11 22.60 10.65
C ASN A 135 -18.50 21.23 10.28
N LEU A 136 -17.32 21.23 9.62
CA LEU A 136 -16.65 20.00 9.23
C LEU A 136 -16.13 19.26 10.47
N SER A 137 -16.58 18.01 10.64
CA SER A 137 -16.04 17.12 11.66
C SER A 137 -14.61 16.69 11.30
N SER A 138 -13.84 16.26 12.30
CA SER A 138 -12.49 15.71 12.07
C SER A 138 -12.49 14.54 11.08
N VAL A 139 -13.56 13.74 11.08
CA VAL A 139 -13.76 12.62 10.15
C VAL A 139 -13.76 13.10 8.71
N THR A 140 -14.46 14.20 8.41
CA THR A 140 -14.53 14.75 7.05
C THR A 140 -13.17 15.27 6.58
N TRP A 141 -12.37 15.85 7.49
CA TRP A 141 -11.00 16.27 7.18
C TRP A 141 -10.10 15.11 6.75
N PHE A 142 -10.14 13.98 7.47
CA PHE A 142 -9.36 12.80 7.08
C PHE A 142 -9.85 12.19 5.76
N GLY A 143 -11.16 12.22 5.48
CA GLY A 143 -11.69 11.87 4.16
C GLY A 143 -11.13 12.76 3.05
N ILE A 144 -11.07 14.07 3.27
CA ILE A 144 -10.45 15.03 2.35
C ILE A 144 -8.96 14.72 2.16
N PHE A 145 -8.22 14.43 3.23
CA PHE A 145 -6.79 14.07 3.14
C PHE A 145 -6.57 12.82 2.28
N GLY A 146 -7.41 11.80 2.44
CA GLY A 146 -7.36 10.59 1.62
C GLY A 146 -7.58 10.89 0.13
N ILE A 147 -8.61 11.67 -0.20
CA ILE A 147 -8.91 12.05 -1.60
C ILE A 147 -7.79 12.90 -2.20
N LEU A 148 -7.29 13.90 -1.46
CA LEU A 148 -6.17 14.74 -1.90
C LEU A 148 -4.91 13.90 -2.12
N GLY A 149 -4.61 12.98 -1.21
CA GLY A 149 -3.49 12.05 -1.34
C GLY A 149 -3.60 11.18 -2.58
N MET A 150 -4.78 10.63 -2.87
CA MET A 150 -5.03 9.83 -4.08
C MET A 150 -4.84 10.65 -5.36
N ILE A 151 -5.44 11.85 -5.44
CA ILE A 151 -5.33 12.73 -6.62
C ILE A 151 -3.87 13.12 -6.85
N LEU A 152 -3.18 13.59 -5.80
CA LEU A 152 -1.79 14.01 -5.89
C LEU A 152 -0.89 12.85 -6.32
N SER A 153 -1.04 11.69 -5.69
CA SER A 153 -0.25 10.50 -6.03
C SER A 153 -0.50 10.06 -7.46
N SER A 154 -1.75 10.11 -7.95
CA SER A 154 -2.07 9.79 -9.34
C SER A 154 -1.43 10.77 -10.33
N ILE A 155 -1.46 12.08 -10.04
CA ILE A 155 -0.84 13.10 -10.90
C ILE A 155 0.68 12.89 -10.97
N VAL A 156 1.33 12.73 -9.82
CA VAL A 156 2.79 12.58 -9.77
C VAL A 156 3.21 11.25 -10.39
N MET A 157 2.46 10.16 -10.16
CA MET A 157 2.70 8.87 -10.82
C MET A 157 2.62 8.99 -12.34
N HIS A 158 1.59 9.67 -12.86
CA HIS A 158 1.45 9.89 -14.30
C HIS A 158 2.64 10.66 -14.88
N PHE A 159 3.11 11.70 -14.18
CA PHE A 159 4.27 12.49 -14.60
C PHE A 159 5.56 11.65 -14.62
N ILE A 160 5.78 10.86 -13.57
CA ILE A 160 6.94 9.96 -13.45
C ILE A 160 6.90 8.89 -14.54
N ALA A 161 5.75 8.24 -14.76
CA ALA A 161 5.59 7.23 -15.79
C ALA A 161 5.91 7.78 -17.19
N LYS A 162 5.54 9.03 -17.47
CA LYS A 162 5.88 9.71 -18.74
C LYS A 162 7.39 9.94 -18.88
N ASN A 163 8.08 10.33 -17.81
CA ASN A 163 9.51 10.64 -17.80
C ASN A 163 10.42 9.40 -17.73
N LEU A 164 9.90 8.25 -17.26
CA LEU A 164 10.60 6.96 -17.17
C LEU A 164 10.50 6.10 -18.44
N LYS A 165 10.01 6.65 -19.55
CA LYS A 165 9.97 5.96 -20.86
C LYS A 165 11.36 5.71 -21.46
N ASN A 166 12.40 6.38 -20.98
CA ASN A 166 13.79 6.17 -21.43
C ASN A 166 14.48 5.09 -20.58
N GLU A 167 15.06 4.07 -21.21
CA GLU A 167 15.69 2.92 -20.54
C GLU A 167 16.82 3.29 -19.57
N ASP A 168 17.59 4.34 -19.87
CA ASP A 168 18.70 4.80 -19.01
C ASP A 168 18.23 5.32 -17.64
N ASN A 169 17.03 5.90 -17.55
CA ASN A 169 16.50 6.41 -16.28
C ASN A 169 16.03 5.28 -15.36
N ARG A 170 15.66 4.11 -15.90
CA ARG A 170 15.15 2.96 -15.11
C ARG A 170 16.24 2.28 -14.28
N LYS A 171 17.49 2.33 -14.75
CA LYS A 171 18.67 1.79 -14.04
C LYS A 171 19.32 2.80 -13.09
N ASN A 172 18.82 4.04 -13.06
CA ASN A 172 19.45 5.11 -12.33
C ASN A 172 19.10 5.07 -10.82
N GLY A 173 19.93 4.39 -10.03
CA GLY A 173 19.80 4.35 -8.57
C GLY A 173 19.82 5.71 -7.88
N LYS A 174 20.30 6.78 -8.55
CA LYS A 174 20.25 8.16 -8.01
C LYS A 174 18.82 8.67 -7.86
N LEU A 175 17.91 8.29 -8.77
CA LEU A 175 16.51 8.68 -8.67
C LEU A 175 15.85 8.04 -7.45
N LEU A 176 16.08 6.74 -7.25
CA LEU A 176 15.59 6.01 -6.09
C LEU A 176 16.13 6.62 -4.77
N LEU A 177 17.43 6.93 -4.72
CA LEU A 177 18.03 7.62 -3.57
C LEU A 177 17.39 8.99 -3.30
N CYS A 178 17.21 9.81 -4.35
CA CYS A 178 16.58 11.12 -4.25
C CYS A 178 15.16 11.03 -3.66
N ILE A 179 14.34 10.09 -4.17
CA ILE A 179 12.97 9.88 -3.69
C ILE A 179 12.96 9.42 -2.23
N ASN A 180 13.86 8.53 -1.83
CA ASN A 180 13.97 8.10 -0.44
C ASN A 180 14.40 9.24 0.49
N ILE A 181 15.34 10.09 0.06
CA ILE A 181 15.74 11.29 0.83
C ILE A 181 14.56 12.25 0.98
N LEU A 182 13.83 12.54 -0.10
CA LEU A 182 12.65 13.40 -0.07
C LEU A 182 11.53 12.82 0.81
N TYR A 183 11.30 11.50 0.74
CA TYR A 183 10.35 10.78 1.58
C TYR A 183 10.68 10.94 3.07
N ILE A 184 11.92 10.62 3.47
CA ILE A 184 12.39 10.72 4.85
C ILE A 184 12.35 12.19 5.32
N SER A 185 12.77 13.12 4.48
CA SER A 185 12.79 14.55 4.82
C SER A 185 11.37 15.08 5.03
N SER A 186 10.43 14.71 4.16
CA SER A 186 9.00 15.09 4.29
C SER A 186 8.42 14.49 5.57
N MET A 187 8.75 13.24 5.90
CA MET A 187 8.31 12.59 7.14
C MET A 187 8.87 13.28 8.39
N LEU A 188 10.14 13.70 8.38
CA LEU A 188 10.75 14.45 9.48
C LEU A 188 10.12 15.84 9.63
N ILE A 189 9.90 16.55 8.53
CA ILE A 189 9.20 17.85 8.55
C ILE A 189 7.81 17.67 9.15
N PHE A 190 7.07 16.64 8.71
CA PHE A 190 5.75 16.31 9.24
C PHE A 190 5.79 16.06 10.75
N ALA A 191 6.77 15.30 11.25
CA ALA A 191 6.87 14.95 12.67
C ALA A 191 7.26 16.13 13.58
N LEU A 192 7.96 17.14 13.04
CA LEU A 192 8.49 18.26 13.84
C LEU A 192 7.59 19.51 13.80
N THR A 193 6.79 19.66 12.74
CA THR A 193 5.94 20.85 12.57
C THR A 193 4.62 20.70 13.32
N ARG A 194 4.09 21.80 13.84
CA ARG A 194 2.75 21.88 14.45
C ARG A 194 1.81 22.82 13.69
N ASN A 195 2.31 23.40 12.60
CA ASN A 195 1.49 24.25 11.74
C ASN A 195 0.69 23.37 10.79
N PHE A 196 -0.64 23.47 10.84
CA PHE A 196 -1.55 22.66 10.04
C PHE A 196 -1.20 22.63 8.54
N SER A 197 -0.93 23.79 7.92
CA SER A 197 -0.66 23.87 6.49
C SER A 197 0.63 23.15 6.11
N LEU A 198 1.69 23.34 6.93
CA LEU A 198 2.96 22.65 6.73
C LEU A 198 2.82 21.14 6.98
N MET A 199 2.06 20.75 8.00
CA MET A 199 1.78 19.34 8.28
C MET A 199 1.03 18.68 7.14
N LEU A 200 0.02 19.35 6.58
CA LEU A 200 -0.74 18.82 5.45
C LEU A 200 0.15 18.63 4.22
N ILE A 201 0.97 19.63 3.87
CA ILE A 201 1.90 19.54 2.74
C ILE A 201 2.91 18.41 2.95
N ALA A 202 3.52 18.34 4.13
CA ALA A 202 4.49 17.32 4.47
C ALA A 202 3.87 15.91 4.47
N TYR A 203 2.66 15.76 5.04
CA TYR A 203 1.89 14.53 5.01
C TYR A 203 1.58 14.06 3.59
N LEU A 204 1.07 14.95 2.74
CA LEU A 204 0.78 14.64 1.34
C LEU A 204 2.04 14.26 0.56
N ALA A 205 3.15 14.98 0.79
CA ALA A 205 4.44 14.68 0.19
C ALA A 205 4.97 13.30 0.62
N THR A 206 4.96 13.00 1.93
CA THR A 206 5.36 11.69 2.47
C THR A 206 4.56 10.56 1.82
N ASN A 207 3.23 10.67 1.78
CA ASN A 207 2.40 9.63 1.16
C ASN A 207 2.63 9.48 -0.34
N THR A 208 2.81 10.60 -1.05
CA THR A 208 3.07 10.60 -2.49
C THR A 208 4.39 9.91 -2.81
N PHE A 209 5.49 10.30 -2.15
CA PHE A 209 6.79 9.66 -2.33
C PHE A 209 6.77 8.18 -1.93
N ARG A 210 6.01 7.83 -0.88
CA ARG A 210 5.82 6.43 -0.45
C ARG A 210 5.21 5.58 -1.57
N ILE A 211 4.12 6.05 -2.17
CA ILE A 211 3.41 5.34 -3.27
C ILE A 211 4.29 5.22 -4.52
N ILE A 212 5.08 6.25 -4.82
CA ILE A 212 5.94 6.28 -6.00
C ILE A 212 7.18 5.41 -5.86
N ASN A 213 7.70 5.26 -4.64
CA ASN A 213 8.91 4.50 -4.38
C ASN A 213 8.76 3.03 -4.77
N GLU A 214 7.58 2.43 -4.58
CA GLU A 214 7.32 1.03 -4.87
C GLU A 214 7.55 0.65 -6.35
N PRO A 215 6.87 1.26 -7.35
CA PRO A 215 7.08 0.90 -8.75
C PRO A 215 8.49 1.23 -9.25
N ILE A 216 9.12 2.29 -8.74
CA ILE A 216 10.50 2.65 -9.12
C ILE A 216 11.48 1.62 -8.57
N PHE A 217 11.29 1.19 -7.32
CA PHE A 217 12.11 0.13 -6.72
C PHE A 217 11.94 -1.19 -7.48
N SER A 218 10.71 -1.59 -7.81
CA SER A 218 10.45 -2.78 -8.61
C SER A 218 11.08 -2.71 -10.00
N ALA A 219 10.98 -1.57 -10.68
CA ALA A 219 11.61 -1.36 -11.99
C ALA A 219 13.15 -1.42 -11.93
N TRP A 220 13.74 -0.83 -10.88
CA TRP A 220 15.18 -0.89 -10.64
C TRP A 220 15.65 -2.32 -10.36
N LEU A 221 14.94 -3.04 -9.48
CA LEU A 221 15.26 -4.41 -9.11
C LEU A 221 15.21 -5.35 -10.33
N ASN A 222 14.15 -5.25 -11.13
CA ASN A 222 14.01 -6.03 -12.37
C ASN A 222 15.06 -5.69 -13.43
N GLY A 223 15.67 -4.51 -13.38
CA GLY A 223 16.76 -4.14 -14.29
C GLY A 223 18.13 -4.71 -13.91
N HIS A 224 18.26 -5.27 -12.70
CA HIS A 224 19.51 -5.82 -12.14
C HIS A 224 19.45 -7.32 -11.81
N ILE A 225 18.28 -7.94 -11.94
CA ILE A 225 18.06 -9.40 -11.93
C ILE A 225 18.06 -9.88 -13.38
#